data_AF-A0A974UMB0-F1
#
_entry.id   AF-A0A974UMB0-F1
#
_cell.length_a   1.000
_cell.length_b   1.000
_cell.length_c   1.000
_cell.angle_alpha   90.00
_cell.angle_beta   90.00
_cell.angle_gamma   90.00
#
_symmetry.space_group_name_H-M   'P 1'
#
loop_
_entity.id
_entity.type
_entity.pdbx_description
1 polymer ?
#
loop_
_entity_poly.entity_id
_entity_poly.type
_entity_poly.pdbx_seq_one_letter_code
_entity_poly.pdbx_strand_id
1 'polypeptide(L)'
;MPDLWSPVDVGRLRLRHRLALSPMMCNRGRPDGSPTALDVEYFAQRASLGLLITGDTQPSADGQGFLLSHGCYIDEHAAGRRRVNRTVHDAGGHLFVQLVHAGRVAHPANTPHGNRAVPTTELSTTEIRATVDDFRALPAAAVGAGADDVENHAANGFLPPQFLSANANHRSDAYAGRSPTARGSLSRSSRRPPGRSARTARRCGFPRARAGSASTKVCRGPRRTAPSCAYSPASRSCT
;
A
#
# COMPACT_ATOMS: atom_id res chain seq x y z
N MET A 1 -25.43 19.59 -0.85
CA MET A 1 -24.68 18.31 -0.74
C MET A 1 -23.30 18.53 -1.34
N PRO A 2 -22.25 17.87 -0.86
CA PRO A 2 -20.96 17.90 -1.54
C PRO A 2 -21.08 17.22 -2.91
N ASP A 3 -20.64 17.91 -3.96
CA ASP A 3 -20.52 17.37 -5.32
C ASP A 3 -19.11 16.82 -5.59
N LEU A 4 -18.87 16.38 -6.82
CA LEU A 4 -17.60 15.81 -7.27
C LEU A 4 -16.41 16.78 -7.14
N TRP A 5 -16.64 18.07 -7.30
CA TRP A 5 -15.61 19.12 -7.30
C TRP A 5 -15.35 19.69 -5.92
N SER A 6 -16.24 19.44 -4.96
CA SER A 6 -16.05 19.85 -3.58
C SER A 6 -14.83 19.17 -2.94
N PRO A 7 -14.01 19.91 -2.15
CA PRO A 7 -12.88 19.33 -1.44
C PRO A 7 -13.26 18.19 -0.48
N VAL A 8 -12.31 17.28 -0.22
CA VAL A 8 -12.50 16.15 0.69
C VAL A 8 -11.23 15.82 1.47
N ASP A 9 -11.38 15.41 2.73
CA ASP A 9 -10.27 14.89 3.54
C ASP A 9 -10.14 13.38 3.37
N VAL A 10 -8.98 12.91 2.94
CA VAL A 10 -8.64 11.49 2.84
C VAL A 10 -7.43 11.22 3.72
N GLY A 11 -7.66 10.60 4.88
CA GLY A 11 -6.60 10.38 5.86
C GLY A 11 -6.02 11.69 6.38
N ARG A 12 -4.81 12.03 5.93
CA ARG A 12 -4.10 13.27 6.27
C ARG A 12 -4.05 14.28 5.11
N LEU A 13 -4.57 13.90 3.95
CA LEU A 13 -4.57 14.72 2.74
C LEU A 13 -5.86 15.52 2.63
N ARG A 14 -5.75 16.77 2.18
CA ARG A 14 -6.87 17.59 1.74
C ARG A 14 -6.88 17.62 0.22
N LEU A 15 -7.77 16.87 -0.40
CA LEU A 15 -7.91 16.83 -1.85
C LEU A 15 -8.81 17.98 -2.32
N ARG A 16 -8.47 18.58 -3.47
CA ARG A 16 -9.24 19.69 -4.06
C ARG A 16 -10.62 19.26 -4.55
N HIS A 17 -10.75 18.00 -4.96
CA HIS A 17 -11.98 17.38 -5.46
C HIS A 17 -11.98 15.87 -5.17
N ARG A 18 -13.06 15.18 -5.54
CA ARG A 18 -13.33 13.78 -5.19
C ARG A 18 -13.06 12.79 -6.33
N LEU A 19 -12.37 13.24 -7.37
CA LEU A 19 -11.81 12.36 -8.40
C LEU A 19 -10.57 11.65 -7.85
N ALA A 20 -10.43 10.37 -8.23
CA ALA A 20 -9.23 9.59 -7.98
C ALA A 20 -9.00 8.62 -9.14
N LEU A 21 -7.75 8.35 -9.46
CA LEU A 21 -7.40 7.26 -10.36
C LEU A 21 -7.42 5.95 -9.58
N SER A 22 -8.30 5.04 -9.96
CA SER A 22 -8.34 3.68 -9.43
C SER A 22 -7.02 2.93 -9.64
N PRO A 23 -6.68 1.97 -8.77
CA PRO A 23 -5.51 1.11 -8.97
C PRO A 23 -5.61 0.35 -10.29
N MET A 24 -4.69 0.62 -11.20
CA MET A 24 -4.64 -0.01 -12.52
C MET A 24 -3.29 -0.68 -12.73
N MET A 25 -3.32 -2.00 -12.75
CA MET A 25 -2.17 -2.80 -13.11
C MET A 25 -1.82 -2.62 -14.59
N CYS A 26 -0.60 -2.17 -14.87
CA CYS A 26 -0.17 -1.85 -16.24
C CYS A 26 0.85 -2.85 -16.83
N ASN A 27 1.52 -3.67 -16.02
CA ASN A 27 2.61 -4.57 -16.44
C ASN A 27 3.70 -3.82 -17.26
N ARG A 28 4.21 -2.72 -16.72
CA ARG A 28 5.22 -1.85 -17.38
C ARG A 28 6.50 -1.68 -16.57
N GLY A 29 6.68 -2.48 -15.54
CA GLY A 29 7.95 -2.58 -14.81
C GLY A 29 9.05 -3.16 -15.70
N ARG A 30 10.30 -2.99 -15.24
CA ARG A 30 11.41 -3.81 -15.71
C ARG A 30 11.25 -5.27 -15.24
N PRO A 31 12.00 -6.23 -15.80
CA PRO A 31 11.95 -7.64 -15.36
C PRO A 31 12.22 -7.86 -13.87
N ASP A 32 12.94 -6.95 -13.21
CA ASP A 32 13.17 -6.98 -11.76
C ASP A 32 11.98 -6.46 -10.94
N GLY A 33 11.05 -5.72 -11.56
CA GLY A 33 9.92 -5.03 -10.92
C GLY A 33 10.13 -3.51 -10.75
N SER A 34 11.23 -2.95 -11.25
CA SER A 34 11.55 -1.53 -11.11
C SER A 34 10.74 -0.63 -12.05
N PRO A 35 10.15 0.49 -11.58
CA PRO A 35 9.49 1.46 -12.45
C PRO A 35 10.39 2.04 -13.55
N THR A 36 9.82 2.20 -14.74
CA THR A 36 10.45 2.70 -15.97
C THR A 36 10.16 4.18 -16.20
N ALA A 37 10.72 4.75 -17.28
CA ALA A 37 10.37 6.10 -17.72
C ALA A 37 8.90 6.21 -18.16
N LEU A 38 8.31 5.12 -18.68
CA LEU A 38 6.90 5.08 -19.06
C LEU A 38 5.97 5.20 -17.85
N ASP A 39 6.36 4.67 -16.69
CA ASP A 39 5.59 4.84 -15.45
C ASP A 39 5.57 6.31 -15.02
N VAL A 40 6.72 6.98 -15.10
CA VAL A 40 6.84 8.41 -14.77
C VAL A 40 5.92 9.24 -15.66
N GLU A 41 6.00 9.04 -16.98
CA GLU A 41 5.15 9.73 -17.96
C GLU A 41 3.66 9.42 -17.73
N TYR A 42 3.32 8.15 -17.50
CA TYR A 42 1.94 7.72 -17.29
C TYR A 42 1.29 8.40 -16.08
N PHE A 43 2.00 8.47 -14.95
CA PHE A 43 1.47 9.10 -13.74
C PHE A 43 1.54 10.64 -13.82
N ALA A 44 2.54 11.22 -14.49
CA ALA A 44 2.60 12.66 -14.75
C ALA A 44 1.34 13.17 -15.46
N GLN A 45 0.95 12.50 -16.55
CA GLN A 45 -0.24 12.81 -17.33
C GLN A 45 -1.55 12.78 -16.51
N ARG A 46 -1.55 12.10 -15.36
CA ARG A 46 -2.74 11.85 -14.53
C ARG A 46 -2.73 12.60 -13.20
N ALA A 47 -1.63 13.25 -12.84
CA ALA A 47 -1.47 13.92 -11.53
C ALA A 47 -2.55 14.96 -11.22
N SER A 48 -3.20 15.53 -12.24
CA SER A 48 -4.32 16.46 -12.09
C SER A 48 -5.57 15.84 -11.45
N LEU A 49 -5.70 14.50 -11.42
CA LEU A 49 -6.83 13.79 -10.79
C LEU A 49 -6.81 13.86 -9.25
N GLY A 50 -5.82 14.51 -8.63
CA GLY A 50 -5.82 14.82 -7.20
C GLY A 50 -5.31 13.68 -6.33
N LEU A 51 -5.86 12.46 -6.48
CA LEU A 51 -5.34 11.25 -5.85
C LEU A 51 -5.15 10.13 -6.87
N LEU A 52 -3.95 9.58 -6.95
CA LEU A 52 -3.64 8.40 -7.76
C LEU A 52 -3.41 7.19 -6.88
N ILE A 53 -3.89 6.02 -7.29
CA ILE A 53 -3.56 4.76 -6.64
C ILE A 53 -2.78 3.93 -7.64
N THR A 54 -1.51 3.60 -7.36
CA THR A 54 -0.60 3.11 -8.41
C THR A 54 -0.92 1.69 -8.91
N GLY A 55 -1.62 0.89 -8.11
CA GLY A 55 -1.82 -0.53 -8.38
C GLY A 55 -0.57 -1.39 -8.13
N ASP A 56 -0.78 -2.71 -8.08
CA ASP A 56 0.18 -3.76 -8.43
C ASP A 56 1.60 -3.60 -7.86
N THR A 57 1.70 -3.35 -6.55
CA THR A 57 2.99 -3.28 -5.87
C THR A 57 3.22 -4.51 -5.01
N GLN A 58 4.10 -5.40 -5.47
CA GLN A 58 4.44 -6.62 -4.74
C GLN A 58 5.35 -6.32 -3.53
N PRO A 59 5.04 -6.87 -2.34
CA PRO A 59 5.81 -6.64 -1.12
C PRO A 59 7.10 -7.47 -1.04
N SER A 60 7.21 -8.52 -1.85
CA SER A 60 8.33 -9.45 -1.93
C SER A 60 8.30 -10.18 -3.27
N ALA A 61 9.34 -10.97 -3.56
CA ALA A 61 9.39 -11.81 -4.76
C ALA A 61 8.24 -12.84 -4.80
N ASP A 62 7.92 -13.47 -3.66
CA ASP A 62 6.79 -14.42 -3.55
C ASP A 62 5.41 -13.73 -3.69
N GLY A 63 5.38 -12.40 -3.50
CA GLY A 63 4.19 -11.58 -3.71
C GLY A 63 3.84 -11.34 -5.19
N GLN A 64 4.77 -11.61 -6.10
CA GLN A 64 4.65 -11.32 -7.52
C GLN A 64 3.57 -12.17 -8.19
N GLY A 65 2.68 -11.51 -8.95
CA GLY A 65 1.62 -12.19 -9.70
C GLY A 65 1.87 -12.25 -11.19
N PHE A 66 2.58 -11.27 -11.73
CA PHE A 66 2.64 -11.01 -13.16
C PHE A 66 4.06 -10.59 -13.55
N LEU A 67 4.39 -10.76 -14.83
CA LEU A 67 5.78 -10.67 -15.29
C LEU A 67 6.44 -9.31 -15.03
N LEU A 68 5.68 -8.21 -15.23
CA LEU A 68 6.21 -6.85 -15.19
C LEU A 68 5.48 -6.00 -14.15
N SER A 69 5.04 -6.65 -13.06
CA SER A 69 4.48 -5.97 -11.90
C SER A 69 5.55 -5.21 -11.14
N HIS A 70 5.15 -4.13 -10.46
CA HIS A 70 6.11 -3.29 -9.76
C HIS A 70 6.42 -3.82 -8.36
N GLY A 71 7.66 -3.68 -7.90
CA GLY A 71 8.03 -3.99 -6.52
C GLY A 71 8.26 -2.77 -5.65
N CYS A 72 8.50 -3.01 -4.35
CA CYS A 72 8.90 -1.98 -3.37
C CYS A 72 9.70 -2.57 -2.19
N TYR A 73 10.62 -3.50 -2.47
CA TYR A 73 11.39 -4.26 -1.46
C TYR A 73 12.89 -4.39 -1.76
N ILE A 74 13.36 -3.80 -2.87
CA ILE A 74 14.80 -3.64 -3.18
C ILE A 74 15.08 -2.17 -3.51
N ASP A 75 16.34 -1.79 -3.57
CA ASP A 75 16.74 -0.39 -3.75
C ASP A 75 16.36 0.17 -5.12
N GLU A 76 16.43 -0.65 -6.17
CA GLU A 76 16.04 -0.28 -7.54
C GLU A 76 14.55 0.02 -7.62
N HIS A 77 13.72 -0.77 -6.94
CA HIS A 77 12.28 -0.51 -6.78
C HIS A 77 12.03 0.84 -6.13
N ALA A 78 12.68 1.09 -5.00
CA ALA A 78 12.53 2.33 -4.25
C ALA A 78 13.00 3.54 -5.06
N ALA A 79 14.11 3.41 -5.80
CA ALA A 79 14.63 4.46 -6.68
C ALA A 79 13.67 4.79 -7.83
N GLY A 80 13.07 3.77 -8.45
CA GLY A 80 12.04 3.97 -9.47
C GLY A 80 10.80 4.65 -8.93
N ARG A 81 10.33 4.23 -7.76
CA ARG A 81 9.17 4.85 -7.08
C ARG A 81 9.44 6.29 -6.70
N ARG A 82 10.62 6.63 -6.19
CA ARG A 82 10.99 8.02 -5.89
C ARG A 82 10.84 8.93 -7.11
N ARG A 83 11.18 8.45 -8.31
CA ARG A 83 10.98 9.23 -9.54
C ARG A 83 9.50 9.44 -9.85
N VAL A 84 8.71 8.36 -9.88
CA VAL A 84 7.27 8.42 -10.13
C VAL A 84 6.57 9.34 -9.13
N ASN A 85 6.85 9.13 -7.85
CA ASN A 85 6.18 9.83 -6.77
C ASN A 85 6.47 11.33 -6.79
N ARG A 86 7.75 11.68 -6.96
CA ARG A 86 8.17 13.08 -7.09
C ARG A 86 7.47 13.76 -8.27
N THR A 87 7.37 13.13 -9.44
CA THR A 87 6.70 13.73 -10.59
C THR A 87 5.21 14.00 -10.34
N VAL A 88 4.52 13.12 -9.62
CA VAL A 88 3.11 13.37 -9.22
C VAL A 88 3.01 14.55 -8.25
N HIS A 89 3.93 14.64 -7.29
CA HIS A 89 3.98 15.74 -6.32
C HIS A 89 4.36 17.08 -6.96
N ASP A 90 5.33 17.09 -7.88
CA ASP A 90 5.75 18.28 -8.62
C ASP A 90 4.59 18.85 -9.45
N ALA A 91 3.69 17.98 -9.93
CA ALA A 91 2.45 18.36 -10.61
C ALA A 91 1.27 18.69 -9.66
N GLY A 92 1.50 18.70 -8.35
CA GLY A 92 0.50 19.06 -7.34
C GLY A 92 -0.59 18.01 -7.11
N GLY A 93 -0.32 16.75 -7.46
CA GLY A 93 -1.15 15.58 -7.16
C GLY A 93 -0.66 14.84 -5.91
N HIS A 94 -1.46 13.87 -5.46
CA HIS A 94 -1.12 12.93 -4.39
C HIS A 94 -1.20 11.50 -4.90
N LEU A 95 -0.50 10.58 -4.23
CA LEU A 95 -0.57 9.16 -4.58
C LEU A 95 -0.48 8.22 -3.39
N PHE A 96 -1.24 7.13 -3.49
CA PHE A 96 -1.07 5.95 -2.66
C PHE A 96 -0.46 4.81 -3.46
N VAL A 97 0.44 4.07 -2.82
CA VAL A 97 0.96 2.83 -3.38
C VAL A 97 0.05 1.67 -2.96
N GLN A 98 -0.50 0.94 -3.93
CA GLN A 98 -1.33 -0.22 -3.62
C GLN A 98 -0.47 -1.46 -3.42
N LEU A 99 -0.43 -1.97 -2.19
CA LEU A 99 0.22 -3.22 -1.81
C LEU A 99 -0.61 -4.40 -2.30
N VAL A 100 -0.04 -5.22 -3.18
CA VAL A 100 -0.70 -6.39 -3.78
C VAL A 100 0.16 -7.63 -3.56
N HIS A 101 -0.43 -8.70 -3.02
CA HIS A 101 0.19 -10.02 -2.99
C HIS A 101 -0.69 -10.99 -3.78
N ALA A 102 -0.14 -11.52 -4.88
CA ALA A 102 -0.85 -12.39 -5.82
C ALA A 102 -1.50 -13.60 -5.14
N GLY A 103 -0.75 -14.23 -4.25
CA GLY A 103 -1.21 -15.43 -3.57
C GLY A 103 -1.53 -16.46 -4.64
N ARG A 104 -2.79 -16.89 -4.68
CA ARG A 104 -3.27 -17.85 -5.66
C ARG A 104 -3.31 -17.52 -7.13
N VAL A 105 -3.21 -16.24 -7.43
CA VAL A 105 -3.37 -15.75 -8.80
C VAL A 105 -2.02 -15.75 -9.54
N ALA A 106 -0.90 -15.99 -8.84
CA ALA A 106 0.42 -16.07 -9.44
C ALA A 106 0.62 -17.34 -10.28
N HIS A 107 1.53 -17.23 -11.25
CA HIS A 107 2.05 -18.36 -12.02
C HIS A 107 3.56 -18.51 -11.75
N PRO A 108 4.12 -19.72 -11.57
CA PRO A 108 5.54 -19.89 -11.24
C PRO A 108 6.47 -19.25 -12.27
N ALA A 109 6.11 -19.32 -13.56
CA ALA A 109 6.87 -18.69 -14.65
C ALA A 109 6.89 -17.15 -14.59
N ASN A 110 6.04 -16.52 -13.76
CA ASN A 110 6.04 -15.06 -13.59
C ASN A 110 7.01 -14.63 -12.48
N THR A 111 7.65 -15.57 -11.79
CA THR A 111 8.49 -15.27 -10.63
C THR A 111 9.93 -15.69 -10.90
N PRO A 112 10.94 -14.84 -10.61
CA PRO A 112 12.35 -15.17 -10.89
C PRO A 112 12.85 -16.45 -10.20
N HIS A 113 12.28 -16.78 -9.03
CA HIS A 113 12.64 -17.97 -8.27
C HIS A 113 11.93 -19.25 -8.77
N GLY A 114 10.92 -19.15 -9.63
CA GLY A 114 10.17 -20.32 -10.10
C GLY A 114 9.37 -21.07 -9.03
N ASN A 115 9.38 -20.60 -7.77
CA ASN A 115 8.56 -21.15 -6.69
C ASN A 115 7.11 -21.29 -7.16
N ARG A 116 6.46 -22.37 -6.70
CA ARG A 116 5.03 -22.48 -6.94
C ARG A 116 4.35 -21.32 -6.23
N ALA A 117 3.37 -20.72 -6.89
CA ALA A 117 2.54 -19.74 -6.25
C ALA A 117 2.01 -20.29 -4.91
N VAL A 118 1.74 -19.36 -4.00
CA VAL A 118 1.22 -19.56 -2.65
C VAL A 118 -0.08 -20.40 -2.53
N PRO A 119 -0.82 -20.85 -3.57
CA PRO A 119 -2.03 -21.67 -3.35
C PRO A 119 -1.97 -23.09 -3.88
N THR A 120 -0.87 -23.51 -4.51
CA THR A 120 -0.74 -24.93 -4.86
C THR A 120 -0.37 -25.74 -3.62
N THR A 121 0.04 -25.05 -2.55
CA THR A 121 0.35 -25.55 -1.22
C THR A 121 -0.22 -24.58 -0.20
N GLU A 122 -0.85 -25.13 0.84
CA GLU A 122 -1.34 -24.35 1.97
C GLU A 122 -0.15 -23.78 2.74
N LEU A 123 -0.07 -22.45 2.93
CA LEU A 123 1.03 -21.84 3.71
C LEU A 123 1.09 -22.41 5.13
N SER A 124 2.27 -22.74 5.60
CA SER A 124 2.53 -22.99 7.02
C SER A 124 2.35 -21.71 7.85
N THR A 125 2.21 -21.87 9.17
CA THR A 125 2.16 -20.71 10.09
C THR A 125 3.43 -19.85 10.00
N THR A 126 4.59 -20.46 9.72
CA THR A 126 5.86 -19.74 9.56
C THR A 126 5.85 -18.88 8.31
N GLU A 127 5.41 -19.43 7.17
CA GLU A 127 5.29 -18.68 5.93
C GLU A 127 4.25 -17.56 6.04
N ILE A 128 3.11 -17.80 6.71
CA ILE A 128 2.14 -16.74 6.98
C ILE A 128 2.78 -15.58 7.76
N ARG A 129 3.65 -15.87 8.73
CA ARG A 129 4.35 -14.83 9.50
C ARG A 129 5.33 -14.06 8.61
N ALA A 130 6.10 -14.75 7.79
CA ALA A 130 7.01 -14.12 6.82
C ALA A 130 6.23 -13.20 5.85
N THR A 131 5.13 -13.67 5.27
CA THR A 131 4.27 -12.84 4.43
C THR A 131 3.68 -11.64 5.19
N VAL A 132 3.28 -11.82 6.46
CA VAL A 132 2.82 -10.69 7.29
C VAL A 132 3.92 -9.65 7.47
N ASP A 133 5.18 -10.06 7.59
CA ASP A 133 6.31 -9.14 7.72
C ASP A 133 6.62 -8.41 6.41
N ASP A 134 6.49 -9.08 5.25
CA ASP A 134 6.53 -8.44 3.93
C ASP A 134 5.45 -7.33 3.82
N PHE A 135 4.22 -7.64 4.24
CA PHE A 135 3.11 -6.67 4.27
C PHE A 135 3.37 -5.49 5.22
N ARG A 136 4.19 -5.68 6.26
CA ARG A 136 4.58 -4.62 7.21
C ARG A 136 5.74 -3.77 6.72
N ALA A 137 6.65 -4.34 5.94
CA ALA A 137 7.82 -3.66 5.44
C ALA A 137 7.48 -2.67 4.30
N LEU A 138 6.64 -3.09 3.35
CA LEU A 138 6.33 -2.29 2.17
C LEU A 138 5.80 -0.88 2.48
N PRO A 139 4.88 -0.65 3.43
CA PRO A 139 4.41 0.69 3.75
C PRO A 139 5.53 1.67 4.11
N ALA A 140 6.50 1.23 4.90
CA ALA A 140 7.64 2.06 5.27
C ALA A 140 8.54 2.35 4.05
N ALA A 141 8.76 1.35 3.19
CA ALA A 141 9.53 1.52 1.96
C ALA A 141 8.83 2.47 0.96
N ALA A 142 7.52 2.34 0.78
CA ALA A 142 6.73 3.18 -0.12
C ALA A 142 6.69 4.64 0.34
N VAL A 143 6.47 4.88 1.63
CA VAL A 143 6.52 6.22 2.23
C VAL A 143 7.95 6.78 2.20
N GLY A 144 8.96 5.96 2.47
CA GLY A 144 10.37 6.32 2.31
C GLY A 144 10.75 6.67 0.86
N ALA A 145 10.02 6.13 -0.11
CA ALA A 145 10.11 6.49 -1.52
C ALA A 145 9.22 7.69 -1.92
N GLY A 146 8.57 8.35 -0.96
CA GLY A 146 7.79 9.56 -1.19
C GLY A 146 6.31 9.33 -1.52
N ALA A 147 5.74 8.14 -1.28
CA ALA A 147 4.28 7.98 -1.36
C ALA A 147 3.59 8.70 -0.19
N ASP A 148 2.37 9.22 -0.41
CA ASP A 148 1.60 9.86 0.66
C ASP A 148 1.07 8.84 1.69
N ASP A 149 0.68 7.65 1.23
CA ASP A 149 0.24 6.51 2.03
C ASP A 149 0.24 5.24 1.18
N VAL A 150 -0.28 4.14 1.74
CA VAL A 150 -0.50 2.88 1.04
C VAL A 150 -1.95 2.42 1.10
N GLU A 151 -2.39 1.75 0.05
CA GLU A 151 -3.64 1.01 0.03
C GLU A 151 -3.34 -0.50 0.16
N ASN A 152 -3.95 -1.17 1.14
CA ASN A 152 -3.88 -2.63 1.22
C ASN A 152 -4.88 -3.27 0.25
N HIS A 153 -4.40 -4.03 -0.73
CA HIS A 153 -5.26 -4.73 -1.67
C HIS A 153 -5.88 -5.98 -1.06
N ALA A 154 -7.05 -5.79 -0.44
CA ALA A 154 -7.85 -6.86 0.13
C ALA A 154 -9.09 -7.19 -0.73
N ALA A 155 -8.92 -7.28 -2.06
CA ALA A 155 -10.00 -7.50 -3.02
C ALA A 155 -9.58 -8.45 -4.17
N ASN A 156 -10.49 -8.69 -5.11
CA ASN A 156 -10.24 -9.35 -6.41
C ASN A 156 -9.61 -10.75 -6.35
N GLY A 157 -9.80 -11.47 -5.24
CA GLY A 157 -9.31 -12.84 -5.10
C GLY A 157 -7.80 -12.96 -4.87
N PHE A 158 -7.09 -11.86 -4.59
CA PHE A 158 -5.69 -11.84 -4.16
C PHE A 158 -5.50 -12.44 -2.75
N LEU A 159 -4.26 -12.46 -2.23
CA LEU A 159 -3.94 -13.21 -1.02
C LEU A 159 -4.84 -12.86 0.19
N PRO A 160 -5.08 -11.59 0.56
CA PRO A 160 -5.89 -11.33 1.75
C PRO A 160 -7.34 -11.87 1.63
N PRO A 161 -8.08 -11.67 0.53
CA PRO A 161 -9.38 -12.32 0.32
C PRO A 161 -9.33 -13.84 0.34
N GLN A 162 -8.23 -14.47 -0.08
CA GLN A 162 -8.09 -15.93 -0.03
C GLN A 162 -8.16 -16.43 1.41
N PHE A 163 -7.62 -15.70 2.39
CA PHE A 163 -7.77 -16.02 3.82
C PHE A 163 -9.14 -15.65 4.39
N LEU A 164 -9.82 -14.64 3.83
CA LEU A 164 -11.08 -14.12 4.36
C LEU A 164 -12.32 -14.85 3.82
N SER A 165 -12.20 -15.51 2.66
CA SER A 165 -13.33 -16.13 1.96
C SER A 165 -13.41 -17.64 2.20
N ALA A 166 -14.62 -18.13 2.52
CA ALA A 166 -14.87 -19.55 2.78
C ALA A 166 -14.75 -20.44 1.53
N ASN A 167 -14.75 -19.86 0.32
CA ASN A 167 -14.53 -20.60 -0.94
C ASN A 167 -13.05 -20.83 -1.26
N ALA A 168 -12.14 -20.29 -0.45
CA ALA A 168 -10.70 -20.35 -0.67
C ALA A 168 -9.96 -20.84 0.58
N ASN A 169 -10.43 -20.47 1.77
CA ASN A 169 -9.83 -20.87 3.03
C ASN A 169 -10.59 -22.04 3.68
N HIS A 170 -10.04 -23.24 3.53
CA HIS A 170 -10.52 -24.47 4.17
C HIS A 170 -9.65 -24.90 5.36
N ARG A 171 -8.78 -24.01 5.86
CA ARG A 171 -7.86 -24.31 6.96
C ARG A 171 -8.62 -24.67 8.22
N SER A 172 -8.00 -25.50 9.05
CA SER A 172 -8.47 -25.88 10.39
C SER A 172 -7.71 -25.19 11.53
N ASP A 173 -6.69 -24.40 11.21
CA ASP A 173 -5.81 -23.76 12.18
C ASP A 173 -6.28 -22.35 12.61
N ALA A 174 -5.40 -21.61 13.32
CA ALA A 174 -5.69 -20.27 13.81
C ALA A 174 -6.01 -19.24 12.70
N TYR A 175 -5.72 -19.55 11.44
CA TYR A 175 -5.98 -18.72 10.27
C TYR A 175 -7.20 -19.16 9.47
N ALA A 176 -7.99 -20.13 9.95
CA ALA A 176 -9.29 -20.49 9.38
C ALA A 176 -10.21 -19.27 9.27
N GLY A 177 -10.98 -19.12 8.19
CA GLY A 177 -11.80 -17.93 7.88
C GLY A 177 -12.88 -17.56 8.92
N ARG A 178 -13.11 -18.42 9.92
CA ARG A 178 -13.98 -18.18 11.09
C ARG A 178 -13.25 -17.59 12.30
N SER A 179 -11.93 -17.63 12.34
CA SER A 179 -11.09 -17.11 13.42
C SER A 179 -11.06 -15.56 13.42
N PRO A 180 -11.22 -14.89 14.58
CA PRO A 180 -10.99 -13.45 14.72
C PRO A 180 -9.57 -13.04 14.31
N THR A 181 -8.61 -13.95 14.46
CA THR A 181 -7.20 -13.77 14.12
C THR A 181 -7.01 -13.73 12.60
N ALA A 182 -7.68 -14.59 11.82
CA ALA A 182 -7.67 -14.56 10.36
C ALA A 182 -8.26 -13.26 9.79
N ARG A 183 -9.34 -12.75 10.42
CA ARG A 183 -9.97 -11.47 10.06
C ARG A 183 -9.12 -10.25 10.46
N GLY A 184 -8.21 -10.42 11.42
CA GLY A 184 -7.42 -9.37 12.04
C GLY A 184 -5.96 -9.30 11.60
N SER A 185 -5.28 -10.42 11.32
CA SER A 185 -3.81 -10.45 11.20
C SER A 185 -3.29 -9.75 9.94
N LEU A 186 -3.89 -10.02 8.78
CA LEU A 186 -3.51 -9.41 7.49
C LEU A 186 -4.08 -7.99 7.30
N SER A 187 -5.06 -7.58 8.12
CA SER A 187 -5.71 -6.27 7.99
C SER A 187 -5.44 -5.29 9.15
N ARG A 188 -4.82 -5.74 10.26
CA ARG A 188 -4.46 -4.91 11.42
C ARG A 188 -2.95 -4.65 11.54
N SER A 189 -2.11 -5.24 10.68
CA SER A 189 -0.64 -5.11 10.74
C SER A 189 -0.14 -3.69 10.48
N SER A 190 -0.96 -2.78 9.94
CA SER A 190 -0.62 -1.37 9.71
C SER A 190 -0.80 -0.44 10.93
N ARG A 191 -1.17 -0.96 12.10
CA ARG A 191 -1.63 -0.11 13.23
C ARG A 191 -0.61 0.23 14.32
N ARG A 192 0.62 -0.28 14.28
CA ARG A 192 1.50 -0.14 15.45
C ARG A 192 2.91 0.37 15.09
N PRO A 193 3.19 1.68 15.27
CA PRO A 193 4.56 2.16 15.34
C PRO A 193 5.21 1.74 16.68
N PRO A 194 6.55 1.59 16.73
CA PRO A 194 7.26 1.30 17.96
C PRO A 194 7.26 2.54 18.88
N GLY A 195 6.87 2.34 20.14
CA GLY A 195 7.04 3.33 21.22
C GLY A 195 5.95 4.40 21.35
N ARG A 196 4.86 4.12 22.08
CA ARG A 196 4.21 5.03 23.05
C ARG A 196 3.04 4.36 23.76
N SER A 197 2.83 4.74 25.02
CA SER A 197 1.91 4.10 25.98
C SER A 197 0.43 4.22 25.59
N ALA A 198 -0.35 3.24 26.08
CA ALA A 198 -1.76 3.09 25.83
C ALA A 198 -2.58 4.17 26.54
N ARG A 199 -2.97 5.24 25.83
CA ARG A 199 -4.14 6.05 26.20
C ARG A 199 -4.69 6.72 24.94
N THR A 200 -5.98 6.45 24.65
CA THR A 200 -6.81 6.93 23.54
C THR A 200 -6.90 6.08 22.26
N ALA A 201 -7.28 4.81 22.39
CA ALA A 201 -7.82 4.05 21.25
C ALA A 201 -9.30 4.40 21.03
N ARG A 202 -9.62 5.24 20.02
CA ARG A 202 -11.00 5.33 19.49
C ARG A 202 -11.21 4.20 18.47
N ARG A 203 -12.34 3.50 18.60
CA ARG A 203 -12.74 2.35 17.75
C ARG A 203 -12.97 2.81 16.30
N CYS A 204 -12.29 2.17 15.35
CA CYS A 204 -12.67 2.22 13.92
C CYS A 204 -13.85 1.28 13.69
N GLY A 205 -14.99 1.80 13.22
CA GLY A 205 -16.11 0.99 12.77
C GLY A 205 -15.79 0.21 11.50
N PHE A 206 -16.27 -1.02 11.41
CA PHE A 206 -16.25 -1.88 10.23
C PHE A 206 -17.58 -1.70 9.48
N PRO A 207 -17.61 -1.24 8.22
CA PRO A 207 -18.75 -1.51 7.37
C PRO A 207 -18.75 -2.99 6.96
N ARG A 208 -19.93 -3.63 6.90
CA ARG A 208 -20.09 -4.95 6.31
C ARG A 208 -19.77 -4.86 4.81
N ALA A 209 -18.66 -5.44 4.37
CA ALA A 209 -18.38 -5.61 2.95
C ALA A 209 -19.31 -6.70 2.38
N ARG A 210 -20.08 -6.38 1.35
CA ARG A 210 -20.72 -7.39 0.48
C ARG A 210 -19.68 -7.89 -0.54
N ALA A 211 -19.82 -9.14 -0.94
CA ALA A 211 -19.00 -9.75 -2.00
C ALA A 211 -18.98 -8.85 -3.25
N GLY A 212 -17.78 -8.53 -3.74
CA GLY A 212 -17.58 -7.71 -4.95
C GLY A 212 -17.30 -6.21 -4.75
N SER A 213 -17.19 -5.71 -3.51
CA SER A 213 -16.82 -4.30 -3.27
C SER A 213 -15.34 -4.13 -2.91
N ALA A 214 -14.63 -3.26 -3.63
CA ALA A 214 -13.29 -2.81 -3.27
C ALA A 214 -13.35 -2.11 -1.90
N SER A 215 -12.79 -2.74 -0.86
CA SER A 215 -12.72 -2.15 0.47
C SER A 215 -11.39 -1.42 0.65
N THR A 216 -11.35 -0.13 0.31
CA THR A 216 -10.21 0.75 0.61
C THR A 216 -10.10 0.94 2.13
N LYS A 217 -8.92 0.64 2.71
CA LYS A 217 -8.58 0.96 4.10
C LYS A 217 -7.47 2.00 4.14
N VAL A 218 -7.81 3.24 4.50
CA VAL A 218 -6.84 4.31 4.77
C VAL A 218 -6.48 4.30 6.25
N CYS A 219 -5.18 4.25 6.59
CA CYS A 219 -4.71 4.20 7.97
C CYS A 219 -4.45 5.62 8.50
N ARG A 220 -5.12 6.03 9.59
CA ARG A 220 -4.87 7.34 10.23
C ARG A 220 -3.61 7.26 11.11
N GLY A 221 -2.50 7.85 10.66
CA GLY A 221 -1.31 8.11 11.48
C GLY A 221 -1.46 9.33 12.41
N PRO A 222 -0.65 9.45 13.48
CA PRO A 222 -0.73 10.59 14.40
C PRO A 222 -0.28 11.92 13.74
N ARG A 223 -0.88 13.02 14.20
CA ARG A 223 -0.59 14.39 13.73
C ARG A 223 0.89 14.71 13.97
N ARG A 224 1.60 15.13 12.93
CA ARG A 224 2.88 15.84 13.08
C ARG A 224 2.54 17.26 13.54
N THR A 225 2.94 17.64 14.74
CA THR A 225 3.09 19.05 15.11
C THR A 225 4.29 19.59 14.34
N ALA A 226 4.11 20.67 13.58
CA ALA A 226 5.21 21.39 12.95
C ALA A 226 6.16 21.96 14.02
N PRO A 227 7.48 22.04 13.77
CA PRO A 227 8.35 22.84 14.62
C PRO A 227 8.00 24.31 14.38
N SER A 228 7.64 25.03 15.43
CA SER A 228 7.50 26.48 15.40
C SER A 228 8.87 27.11 15.20
N CYS A 229 9.09 27.73 14.04
CA CYS A 229 10.11 28.76 13.87
C CYS A 229 9.72 29.97 14.73
N ALA A 230 10.56 30.30 15.71
CA ALA A 230 10.63 31.63 16.34
C ALA A 230 11.94 31.74 17.13
N TYR A 231 12.89 32.58 16.70
CA TYR A 231 13.35 33.78 17.42
C TYR A 231 14.47 34.53 16.66
N SER A 232 14.62 35.81 17.01
CA SER A 232 15.00 37.01 16.21
C SER A 232 16.51 37.38 16.18
N PRO A 233 16.92 38.42 15.40
CA PRO A 233 18.31 38.81 15.13
C PRO A 233 18.85 39.91 16.06
N ALA A 234 20.17 39.91 16.30
CA ALA A 234 21.02 41.04 16.75
C ALA A 234 22.50 40.58 16.68
N SER A 235 23.32 41.00 15.70
CA SER A 235 24.15 42.21 15.60
C SER A 235 25.57 42.12 16.22
N ARG A 236 26.58 42.26 15.33
CA ARG A 236 28.00 42.69 15.52
C ARG A 236 28.89 41.71 16.32
N SER A 237 30.17 41.47 15.99
CA SER A 237 31.23 42.34 15.45
C SER A 237 32.32 41.56 14.69
N CYS A 238 33.05 42.27 13.82
CA CYS A 238 34.36 41.91 13.28
C CYS A 238 35.39 41.56 14.37
N THR A 239 36.23 40.56 14.08
CA THR A 239 37.70 40.66 13.94
C THR A 239 38.16 39.47 13.11
#